data_AF-S8E397-F1
#
_entry.id   AF-S8E397-F1
#
_cell.length_a   1.000
_cell.length_b   1.000
_cell.length_c   1.000
_cell.angle_alpha   90.00
_cell.angle_beta   90.00
_cell.angle_gamma   90.00
#
_symmetry.space_group_name_H-M   'P 1'
#
loop_
_entity.id
_entity.type
_entity.pdbx_description
1 polymer ?
#
loop_
_entity_poly.entity_id
_entity_poly.type
_entity_poly.pdbx_seq_one_letter_code
_entity_poly.pdbx_strand_id
1 'polypeptide(L)'
;MYLHQHTHGEPLLPNLRELLWEHASADIIAVLSPTIRVLRLPAEIEEEMLDEQDELAFRTRRHALKTLLPDVLRGLPELGCLQLSPLGHIEHWHKLVDKREGSFAARRLASLWLMESLPVLMNGALQLLSTSTQLEQLLFTLLHRDGSKPLGSVSSLEPCTYTFRELQTLYIDGSMVAMELVMNTINAPELKHVDIGLCELGGSARVHHILQKILTTLSSRSKSIHTCTLGVSSLAISPQTLFFTMMEPLSQLRLLQDVTIDMPHGYEGRTVQVPPDLFESWPGLKTLSLGRVHISPEALQAAARSFPGLQSLTVLQLSGDFARHPYVVAAATCDARTLATRDGHGLRTLGLLGSAGFTDYLEVINIASFLVALFPSLRVEPLEGLKERWSPIVTEISRIQAAR
;
A
#
# COMPACT_ATOMS: atom_id res chain seq x y z
N MET A 1 -26.73 -7.09 29.37
CA MET A 1 -26.88 -7.40 30.82
C MET A 1 -27.35 -8.84 31.11
N TYR A 2 -28.38 -9.36 30.42
CA TYR A 2 -28.91 -10.72 30.66
C TYR A 2 -27.85 -11.84 30.47
N LEU A 3 -27.06 -11.75 29.39
CA LEU A 3 -25.97 -12.70 29.11
C LEU A 3 -24.90 -12.75 30.21
N HIS A 4 -24.51 -11.59 30.75
CA HIS A 4 -23.46 -11.51 31.77
C HIS A 4 -23.89 -12.07 33.13
N GLN A 5 -25.19 -12.00 33.45
CA GLN A 5 -25.74 -12.62 34.66
C GLN A 5 -25.75 -14.14 34.56
N HIS A 6 -25.97 -14.68 33.35
CA HIS A 6 -26.00 -16.13 33.12
C HIS A 6 -24.63 -16.81 33.15
N THR A 7 -23.54 -16.08 32.85
CA THR A 7 -22.21 -16.69 32.85
C THR A 7 -21.48 -16.64 34.19
N HIS A 8 -22.05 -16.02 35.23
CA HIS A 8 -21.39 -15.84 36.52
C HIS A 8 -20.00 -15.18 36.43
N GLY A 9 -19.75 -14.39 35.37
CA GLY A 9 -18.46 -13.75 35.13
C GLY A 9 -17.46 -14.57 34.31
N GLU A 10 -17.80 -15.80 33.95
CA GLU A 10 -17.01 -16.60 33.00
C GLU A 10 -17.28 -16.13 31.55
N PRO A 11 -16.30 -16.29 30.64
CA PRO A 11 -16.50 -16.04 29.22
C PRO A 11 -17.55 -17.00 28.64
N LEU A 12 -18.52 -16.49 27.88
CA LEU A 12 -19.48 -17.34 27.13
C LEU A 12 -18.78 -18.35 26.22
N LEU A 13 -17.62 -17.98 25.69
CA LEU A 13 -16.85 -18.73 24.71
C LEU A 13 -15.37 -18.83 25.17
N PRO A 14 -15.03 -19.72 26.12
CA PRO A 14 -13.71 -19.73 26.78
C PRO A 14 -12.52 -20.03 25.83
N ASN A 15 -12.79 -20.58 24.65
CA ASN A 15 -11.76 -20.91 23.65
C ASN A 15 -11.81 -20.00 22.42
N LEU A 16 -12.52 -18.87 22.48
CA LEU A 16 -12.62 -17.93 21.38
C LEU A 16 -11.25 -17.30 21.09
N ARG A 17 -10.78 -17.41 19.85
CA ARG A 17 -9.49 -16.87 19.41
C ARG A 17 -9.61 -15.62 18.55
N GLU A 18 -10.70 -15.50 17.82
CA GLU A 18 -10.95 -14.38 16.92
C GLU A 18 -12.35 -13.86 17.17
N LEU A 19 -12.47 -12.55 17.31
CA LEU A 19 -13.73 -11.86 17.53
C LEU A 19 -13.82 -10.68 16.57
N LEU A 20 -14.74 -10.79 15.62
CA LEU A 20 -15.24 -9.65 14.85
C LEU A 20 -16.50 -9.15 15.56
N TRP A 21 -16.48 -7.90 15.97
CA TRP A 21 -17.58 -7.28 16.69
C TRP A 21 -17.95 -5.97 15.97
N GLU A 22 -18.86 -6.09 15.01
CA GLU A 22 -19.25 -5.00 14.12
C GLU A 22 -19.94 -3.88 14.89
N HIS A 23 -20.84 -4.25 15.81
CA HIS A 23 -21.62 -3.27 16.56
C HIS A 23 -20.88 -2.74 17.77
N ALA A 24 -20.64 -1.42 17.85
CA ALA A 24 -19.91 -0.78 18.93
C ALA A 24 -20.67 -0.75 20.30
N SER A 25 -20.99 -1.92 20.86
CA SER A 25 -21.79 -2.09 22.08
C SER A 25 -20.96 -2.61 23.27
N ALA A 26 -21.41 -2.29 24.49
CA ALA A 26 -20.80 -2.75 25.74
C ALA A 26 -21.00 -4.25 26.00
N ASP A 27 -21.90 -4.92 25.28
CA ASP A 27 -22.17 -6.35 25.47
C ASP A 27 -20.98 -7.24 25.06
N ILE A 28 -19.97 -6.67 24.37
CA ILE A 28 -18.72 -7.36 24.06
C ILE A 28 -18.07 -7.99 25.29
N ILE A 29 -18.22 -7.39 26.47
CA ILE A 29 -17.62 -7.90 27.72
C ILE A 29 -18.10 -9.32 28.03
N ALA A 30 -19.35 -9.65 27.71
CA ALA A 30 -19.90 -10.98 27.99
C ALA A 30 -19.27 -12.10 27.12
N VAL A 31 -18.64 -11.75 26.01
CA VAL A 31 -18.00 -12.69 25.07
C VAL A 31 -16.48 -12.66 25.12
N LEU A 32 -15.87 -11.75 25.91
CA LEU A 32 -14.42 -11.66 26.01
C LEU A 32 -13.84 -12.90 26.67
N SER A 33 -12.95 -13.58 25.95
CA SER A 33 -12.12 -14.65 26.48
C SER A 33 -10.66 -14.23 26.52
N PRO A 34 -9.89 -14.58 27.57
CA PRO A 34 -8.44 -14.31 27.62
C PRO A 34 -7.65 -14.97 26.49
N THR A 35 -8.24 -15.94 25.77
CA THR A 35 -7.63 -16.63 24.61
C THR A 35 -7.76 -15.87 23.28
N ILE A 36 -8.44 -14.72 23.25
CA ILE A 36 -8.61 -13.93 22.02
C ILE A 36 -7.25 -13.38 21.58
N ARG A 37 -6.91 -13.64 20.33
CA ARG A 37 -5.68 -13.20 19.64
C ARG A 37 -5.95 -12.15 18.58
N VAL A 38 -7.15 -12.16 18.00
CA VAL A 38 -7.58 -11.20 16.98
C VAL A 38 -8.88 -10.55 17.45
N LEU A 39 -8.84 -9.24 17.69
CA LEU A 39 -10.02 -8.44 18.00
C LEU A 39 -10.25 -7.41 16.89
N ARG A 40 -11.39 -7.49 16.22
CA ARG A 40 -11.77 -6.54 15.18
C ARG A 40 -13.02 -5.77 15.57
N LEU A 41 -12.86 -4.47 15.74
CA LEU A 41 -13.91 -3.50 15.98
C LEU A 41 -13.93 -2.55 14.77
N PRO A 42 -14.46 -2.96 13.61
CA PRO A 42 -14.46 -2.11 12.42
C PRO A 42 -15.27 -0.82 12.65
N ALA A 43 -15.04 0.20 11.82
CA ALA A 43 -15.96 1.34 11.75
C ALA A 43 -17.07 1.00 10.75
N GLU A 44 -18.32 1.13 11.16
CA GLU A 44 -19.44 1.11 10.21
C GLU A 44 -19.48 2.50 9.53
N ILE A 45 -18.97 2.60 8.30
CA ILE A 45 -18.88 3.86 7.54
C ILE A 45 -20.29 4.39 7.18
N GLU A 46 -21.27 3.49 7.03
CA GLU A 46 -22.63 3.82 6.65
C GLU A 46 -23.45 4.44 7.80
N GLU A 47 -23.04 4.25 9.06
CA GLU A 47 -23.79 4.72 10.23
C GLU A 47 -23.67 6.23 10.50
N GLU A 48 -22.76 6.95 9.82
CA GLU A 48 -22.71 8.42 9.86
C GLU A 48 -23.85 9.09 9.05
N MET A 49 -24.64 8.29 8.32
CA MET A 49 -25.79 8.72 7.52
C MET A 49 -27.15 8.44 8.19
N LEU A 50 -27.15 8.05 9.47
CA LEU A 50 -28.37 7.73 10.22
C LEU A 50 -29.19 9.00 10.57
N ASP A 51 -30.50 8.82 10.77
CA ASP A 51 -31.38 9.86 11.31
C ASP A 51 -30.89 10.33 12.70
N GLU A 52 -31.15 11.61 13.05
CA GLU A 52 -30.62 12.27 14.27
C GLU A 52 -30.86 11.48 15.58
N GLN A 53 -31.99 10.75 15.68
CA GLN A 53 -32.31 9.95 16.87
C GLN A 53 -31.47 8.67 16.97
N ASP A 54 -31.28 7.98 15.84
CA ASP A 54 -30.45 6.78 15.78
C ASP A 54 -28.97 7.13 15.97
N GLU A 55 -28.57 8.32 15.49
CA GLU A 55 -27.24 8.87 15.69
C GLU A 55 -26.90 9.03 17.18
N LEU A 56 -27.82 9.56 18.01
CA LEU A 56 -27.58 9.74 19.44
C LEU A 56 -27.39 8.39 20.16
N ALA A 57 -28.30 7.45 19.93
CA ALA A 57 -28.23 6.13 20.54
C ALA A 57 -26.94 5.38 20.14
N PHE A 58 -26.55 5.51 18.87
CA PHE A 58 -25.29 4.98 18.36
C PHE A 58 -24.08 5.63 19.05
N ARG A 59 -24.02 6.97 19.09
CA ARG A 59 -22.93 7.71 19.76
C ARG A 59 -22.79 7.32 21.24
N THR A 60 -23.90 7.14 21.96
CA THR A 60 -23.88 6.69 23.36
C THR A 60 -23.29 5.29 23.50
N ARG A 61 -23.72 4.32 22.68
CA ARG A 61 -23.18 2.94 22.69
C ARG A 61 -21.68 2.94 22.40
N ARG A 62 -21.25 3.66 21.36
CA ARG A 62 -19.84 3.79 20.99
C ARG A 62 -19.00 4.45 22.08
N HIS A 63 -19.53 5.48 22.76
CA HIS A 63 -18.85 6.10 23.89
C HIS A 63 -18.68 5.13 25.07
N ALA A 64 -19.70 4.32 25.36
CA ALA A 64 -19.62 3.28 26.38
C ALA A 64 -18.52 2.25 26.03
N LEU A 65 -18.47 1.77 24.79
CA LEU A 65 -17.42 0.85 24.34
C LEU A 65 -16.02 1.46 24.48
N LYS A 66 -15.82 2.71 24.05
CA LYS A 66 -14.53 3.42 24.20
C LYS A 66 -14.09 3.53 25.65
N THR A 67 -15.04 3.67 26.58
CA THR A 67 -14.77 3.75 28.01
C THR A 67 -14.37 2.40 28.61
N LEU A 68 -14.89 1.30 28.04
CA LEU A 68 -14.61 -0.07 28.47
C LEU A 68 -13.36 -0.67 27.80
N LEU A 69 -12.91 -0.09 26.68
CA LEU A 69 -11.77 -0.58 25.91
C LEU A 69 -10.50 -0.82 26.75
N PRO A 70 -10.12 0.03 27.74
CA PRO A 70 -8.98 -0.26 28.60
C PRO A 70 -9.12 -1.57 29.39
N ASP A 71 -10.31 -1.87 29.91
CA ASP A 71 -10.58 -3.11 30.66
C ASP A 71 -10.61 -4.31 29.71
N VAL A 72 -11.22 -4.14 28.53
CA VAL A 72 -11.23 -5.14 27.46
C VAL A 72 -9.80 -5.54 27.11
N LEU A 73 -8.93 -4.59 26.74
CA LEU A 73 -7.55 -4.89 26.31
C LEU A 73 -6.72 -5.52 27.44
N ARG A 74 -6.93 -5.11 28.70
CA ARG A 74 -6.26 -5.72 29.86
C ARG A 74 -6.72 -7.17 30.10
N GLY A 75 -7.96 -7.50 29.74
CA GLY A 75 -8.50 -8.85 29.81
C GLY A 75 -8.00 -9.78 28.69
N LEU A 76 -7.27 -9.28 27.69
CA LEU A 76 -6.82 -10.02 26.51
C LEU A 76 -5.29 -10.14 26.45
N PRO A 77 -4.66 -10.93 27.33
CA PRO A 77 -3.21 -11.02 27.41
C PRO A 77 -2.57 -11.68 26.17
N GLU A 78 -3.32 -12.44 25.37
CA GLU A 78 -2.85 -13.07 24.12
C GLU A 78 -3.12 -12.24 22.86
N LEU A 79 -3.66 -11.02 22.99
CA LEU A 79 -4.04 -10.19 21.84
C LEU A 79 -2.82 -9.83 20.99
N GLY A 80 -2.79 -10.36 19.77
CA GLY A 80 -1.73 -10.13 18.79
C GLY A 80 -2.16 -9.23 17.62
N CYS A 81 -3.44 -9.19 17.29
CA CYS A 81 -4.00 -8.35 16.23
C CYS A 81 -5.21 -7.57 16.74
N LEU A 82 -5.21 -6.26 16.51
CA LEU A 82 -6.27 -5.36 16.90
C LEU A 82 -6.68 -4.47 15.73
N GLN A 83 -7.96 -4.40 15.43
CA GLN A 83 -8.55 -3.40 14.56
C GLN A 83 -9.50 -2.52 15.38
N LEU A 84 -9.29 -1.21 15.37
CA LEU A 84 -10.09 -0.23 16.12
C LEU A 84 -10.79 0.76 15.19
N SER A 85 -12.07 0.97 15.44
CA SER A 85 -12.78 2.15 14.95
C SER A 85 -12.24 3.42 15.63
N PRO A 86 -12.51 4.61 15.05
CA PRO A 86 -11.99 5.85 15.59
C PRO A 86 -12.40 6.10 17.04
N LEU A 87 -11.42 6.36 17.90
CA LEU A 87 -11.64 6.81 19.27
C LEU A 87 -12.02 8.29 19.30
N GLY A 88 -11.53 9.08 18.33
CA GLY A 88 -11.96 10.45 18.04
C GLY A 88 -11.53 11.51 19.06
N HIS A 89 -10.90 11.11 20.17
CA HIS A 89 -10.40 12.00 21.21
C HIS A 89 -9.08 11.45 21.80
N ILE A 90 -8.15 12.34 22.12
CA ILE A 90 -6.82 12.01 22.64
C ILE A 90 -6.94 11.32 24.02
N GLU A 91 -7.91 11.74 24.83
CA GLU A 91 -8.16 11.21 26.17
C GLU A 91 -8.53 9.72 26.15
N HIS A 92 -9.16 9.24 25.07
CA HIS A 92 -9.44 7.81 24.94
C HIS A 92 -8.16 7.01 24.73
N TRP A 93 -7.19 7.53 23.96
CA TRP A 93 -5.89 6.90 23.80
C TRP A 93 -5.12 6.88 25.12
N HIS A 94 -5.11 7.98 25.89
CA HIS A 94 -4.45 8.02 27.20
C HIS A 94 -5.02 7.00 28.21
N LYS A 95 -6.31 6.63 28.09
CA LYS A 95 -6.90 5.58 28.92
C LYS A 95 -6.37 4.18 28.59
N LEU A 96 -5.76 3.97 27.42
CA LEU A 96 -5.17 2.69 26.99
C LEU A 96 -3.72 2.50 27.50
N VAL A 97 -3.21 3.43 28.29
CA VAL A 97 -1.92 3.30 28.99
C VAL A 97 -2.09 2.40 30.20
N ASP A 98 -1.26 1.37 30.33
CA ASP A 98 -1.09 0.64 31.58
C ASP A 98 -0.40 1.57 32.60
N LYS A 99 -1.15 2.02 33.61
CA LYS A 99 -0.65 2.94 34.64
C LYS A 99 0.59 2.45 35.38
N ARG A 100 0.85 1.13 35.40
CA ARG A 100 2.01 0.56 36.10
C ARG A 100 3.29 0.68 35.29
N GLU A 101 3.18 0.57 33.98
CA GLU A 101 4.33 0.46 33.07
C GLU A 101 4.48 1.66 32.15
N GLY A 102 3.45 2.50 32.03
CA GLY A 102 3.42 3.58 31.04
C GLY A 102 3.36 3.07 29.60
N SER A 103 3.08 1.79 29.39
CA SER A 103 3.04 1.12 28.08
C SER A 103 1.62 0.96 27.58
N PHE A 104 1.47 0.65 26.28
CA PHE A 104 0.17 0.29 25.72
C PHE A 104 -0.40 -0.97 26.37
N ALA A 105 -1.70 -0.97 26.71
CA ALA A 105 -2.34 -2.04 27.50
C ALA A 105 -2.22 -3.44 26.87
N ALA A 106 -2.24 -3.57 25.54
CA ALA A 106 -2.06 -4.86 24.86
C ALA A 106 -0.57 -5.10 24.55
N ARG A 107 0.13 -5.73 25.49
CA ARG A 107 1.60 -5.89 25.46
C ARG A 107 2.12 -6.80 24.34
N ARG A 108 1.28 -7.71 23.85
CA ARG A 108 1.63 -8.67 22.79
C ARG A 108 1.16 -8.26 21.41
N LEU A 109 0.72 -7.01 21.27
CA LEU A 109 0.16 -6.53 20.03
C LEU A 109 1.23 -6.43 18.94
N ALA A 110 1.10 -7.29 17.92
CA ALA A 110 1.98 -7.34 16.76
C ALA A 110 1.42 -6.57 15.58
N SER A 111 0.10 -6.58 15.38
CA SER A 111 -0.56 -5.90 14.26
C SER A 111 -1.68 -4.99 14.74
N LEU A 112 -1.63 -3.71 14.35
CA LEU A 112 -2.67 -2.74 14.66
C LEU A 112 -3.22 -2.11 13.39
N TRP A 113 -4.53 -2.14 13.25
CA TRP A 113 -5.28 -1.33 12.30
C TRP A 113 -6.11 -0.30 13.06
N LEU A 114 -5.92 0.98 12.76
CA LEU A 114 -6.73 2.06 13.33
C LEU A 114 -7.20 3.03 12.25
N MET A 115 -8.24 3.79 12.58
CA MET A 115 -8.72 4.88 11.76
C MET A 115 -8.89 6.10 12.67
N GLU A 116 -8.22 7.21 12.39
CA GLU A 116 -8.25 8.38 13.27
C GLU A 116 -8.13 9.70 12.51
N SER A 117 -8.55 10.78 13.17
CA SER A 117 -8.21 12.12 12.70
C SER A 117 -6.73 12.42 12.99
N LEU A 118 -6.10 13.21 12.12
CA LEU A 118 -4.68 13.56 12.25
C LEU A 118 -4.30 14.10 13.65
N PRO A 119 -5.04 15.05 14.27
CA PRO A 119 -4.67 15.54 15.61
C PRO A 119 -4.69 14.46 16.70
N VAL A 120 -5.66 13.54 16.65
CA VAL A 120 -5.79 12.45 17.61
C VAL A 120 -4.70 11.40 17.40
N LEU A 121 -4.37 11.10 16.14
CA LEU A 121 -3.28 10.21 15.78
C LEU A 121 -1.93 10.75 16.29
N MET A 122 -1.61 12.01 16.00
CA MET A 122 -0.31 12.61 16.30
C MET A 122 -0.09 12.83 17.80
N ASN A 123 -1.09 13.35 18.50
CA ASN A 123 -0.95 13.75 19.91
C ASN A 123 -1.39 12.68 20.91
N GLY A 124 -1.93 11.55 20.44
CA GLY A 124 -2.42 10.48 21.30
C GLY A 124 -1.89 9.12 20.86
N ALA A 125 -2.38 8.65 19.71
CA ALA A 125 -2.15 7.27 19.30
C ALA A 125 -0.67 6.96 19.05
N LEU A 126 0.04 7.72 18.20
CA LEU A 126 1.42 7.40 17.83
C LEU A 126 2.38 7.46 19.03
N GLN A 127 2.21 8.44 19.92
CA GLN A 127 2.99 8.52 21.15
C GLN A 127 2.85 7.24 21.97
N LEU A 128 1.61 6.81 22.22
CA LEU A 128 1.35 5.62 23.00
C LEU A 128 1.83 4.35 22.30
N LEU A 129 1.56 4.20 21.01
CA LEU A 129 1.91 3.01 20.23
C LEU A 129 3.42 2.82 20.10
N SER A 130 4.19 3.91 20.12
CA SER A 130 5.66 3.86 20.11
C SER A 130 6.26 3.23 21.38
N THR A 131 5.47 3.08 22.45
CA THR A 131 5.89 2.33 23.65
C THR A 131 5.76 0.82 23.47
N SER A 132 5.07 0.34 22.42
CA SER A 132 4.95 -1.09 22.13
C SER A 132 6.26 -1.63 21.60
N THR A 133 6.78 -2.67 22.26
CA THR A 133 8.02 -3.34 21.87
C THR A 133 7.79 -4.52 20.93
N GLN A 134 6.55 -4.86 20.60
CA GLN A 134 6.22 -6.01 19.75
C GLN A 134 5.43 -5.61 18.49
N LEU A 135 5.16 -4.32 18.28
CA LEU A 135 4.36 -3.85 17.15
C LEU A 135 5.17 -3.95 15.84
N GLU A 136 4.84 -4.96 15.05
CA GLU A 136 5.47 -5.27 13.75
C GLU A 136 4.74 -4.65 12.57
N GLN A 137 3.41 -4.47 12.68
CA GLN A 137 2.57 -3.96 11.61
C GLN A 137 1.66 -2.85 12.11
N LEU A 138 1.70 -1.71 11.43
CA LEU A 138 0.85 -0.57 11.72
C LEU A 138 0.15 -0.14 10.44
N LEU A 139 -1.18 -0.22 10.47
CA LEU A 139 -2.06 0.19 9.38
C LEU A 139 -2.95 1.32 9.89
N PHE A 140 -2.98 2.44 9.20
CA PHE A 140 -3.97 3.46 9.51
C PHE A 140 -4.54 4.22 8.32
N THR A 141 -5.83 4.49 8.45
CA THR A 141 -6.60 5.34 7.54
C THR A 141 -6.85 6.67 8.23
N LEU A 142 -6.38 7.76 7.62
CA LEU A 142 -6.54 9.11 8.12
C LEU A 142 -7.91 9.64 7.70
N LEU A 143 -8.77 9.91 8.69
CA LEU A 143 -10.09 10.46 8.43
C LEU A 143 -9.98 11.85 7.82
N HIS A 144 -10.53 12.00 6.61
CA HIS A 144 -10.71 13.31 6.02
C HIS A 144 -11.99 13.94 6.59
N ARG A 145 -11.85 15.04 7.34
CA ARG A 145 -13.02 15.82 7.74
C ARG A 145 -13.42 16.67 6.53
N ASP A 146 -14.59 16.39 5.96
CA ASP A 146 -15.09 17.04 4.75
C ASP A 146 -14.93 18.58 4.76
N GLY A 147 -14.01 19.03 3.90
CA GLY A 147 -14.04 20.18 2.98
C GLY A 147 -14.39 21.60 3.45
N SER A 148 -15.15 21.81 4.52
CA SER A 148 -15.73 23.13 4.80
C SER A 148 -14.94 23.99 5.79
N LYS A 149 -14.05 23.39 6.59
CA LYS A 149 -13.14 24.13 7.46
C LYS A 149 -11.72 23.88 7.00
N PRO A 150 -11.02 24.89 6.44
CA PRO A 150 -9.59 24.74 6.16
C PRO A 150 -8.93 24.26 7.44
N LEU A 151 -8.16 23.19 7.35
CA LEU A 151 -7.36 22.58 8.42
C LEU A 151 -6.80 23.67 9.35
N GLY A 152 -7.58 24.04 10.36
CA GLY A 152 -7.30 25.19 11.20
C GLY A 152 -6.04 24.86 11.99
N SER A 153 -4.95 25.53 11.63
CA SER A 153 -3.64 25.40 12.26
C SER A 153 -3.13 23.96 12.42
N VAL A 154 -2.98 23.22 11.33
CA VAL A 154 -2.03 22.09 11.32
C VAL A 154 -0.62 22.56 11.72
N SER A 155 -0.32 23.84 11.47
CA SER A 155 0.92 24.53 11.83
C SER A 155 1.27 24.52 13.32
N SER A 156 0.32 24.23 14.21
CA SER A 156 0.59 24.16 15.67
C SER A 156 0.94 22.76 16.17
N LEU A 157 0.93 21.74 15.32
CA LEU A 157 1.44 20.42 15.70
C LEU A 157 2.97 20.48 15.65
N GLU A 158 3.60 20.57 16.81
CA GLU A 158 5.05 20.43 16.90
C GLU A 158 5.44 19.01 16.44
N PRO A 159 6.36 18.87 15.46
CA PRO A 159 6.74 17.57 14.94
C PRO A 159 7.54 16.78 15.99
N CYS A 160 6.84 15.95 16.76
CA CYS A 160 7.47 14.93 17.59
C CYS A 160 7.93 13.75 16.71
N THR A 161 9.06 13.14 17.04
CA THR A 161 9.51 11.89 16.42
C THR A 161 9.31 10.74 17.39
N TYR A 162 8.56 9.73 16.99
CA TYR A 162 8.29 8.52 17.75
C TYR A 162 9.01 7.34 17.11
N THR A 163 9.77 6.59 17.92
CA THR A 163 10.58 5.47 17.42
C THR A 163 9.83 4.16 17.60
N PHE A 164 9.71 3.40 16.51
CA PHE A 164 9.10 2.07 16.47
C PHE A 164 10.17 1.07 16.06
N ARG A 165 10.73 0.35 17.05
CA ARG A 165 11.93 -0.49 16.85
C ARG A 165 11.65 -1.73 16.00
N GLU A 166 10.53 -2.38 16.26
CA GLU A 166 10.17 -3.66 15.61
C GLU A 166 9.22 -3.48 14.41
N LEU A 167 8.86 -2.24 14.06
CA LEU A 167 7.89 -1.98 13.00
C LEU A 167 8.49 -2.32 11.63
N GLN A 168 7.94 -3.36 10.99
CA GLN A 168 8.37 -3.88 9.70
C GLN A 168 7.42 -3.52 8.57
N THR A 169 6.13 -3.35 8.86
CA THR A 169 5.10 -3.02 7.86
C THR A 169 4.35 -1.77 8.26
N LEU A 170 4.28 -0.81 7.34
CA LEU A 170 3.55 0.44 7.52
C LEU A 170 2.60 0.64 6.35
N TYR A 171 1.30 0.63 6.63
CA TYR A 171 0.26 1.02 5.68
C TYR A 171 -0.33 2.35 6.12
N ILE A 172 -0.37 3.32 5.22
CA ILE A 172 -1.00 4.61 5.48
C ILE A 172 -1.87 4.97 4.30
N ASP A 173 -3.12 5.35 4.58
CA ASP A 173 -4.01 5.94 3.61
C ASP A 173 -4.53 7.29 4.11
N GLY A 174 -4.49 8.32 3.27
CA GLY A 174 -5.00 9.63 3.64
C GLY A 174 -4.57 10.79 2.75
N SER A 175 -4.86 12.01 3.21
CA SER A 175 -4.41 13.22 2.52
C SER A 175 -2.89 13.37 2.56
N MET A 176 -2.31 13.88 1.47
CA MET A 176 -0.86 14.10 1.37
C MET A 176 -0.26 14.95 2.51
N VAL A 177 -0.96 16.00 2.96
CA VAL A 177 -0.48 16.86 4.06
C VAL A 177 -0.38 16.08 5.37
N ALA A 178 -1.40 15.26 5.66
CA ALA A 178 -1.42 14.43 6.85
C ALA A 178 -0.34 13.33 6.77
N MET A 179 -0.18 12.72 5.59
CA MET A 179 0.88 11.74 5.31
C MET A 179 2.27 12.30 5.58
N GLU A 180 2.57 13.51 5.09
CA GLU A 180 3.85 14.18 5.31
C GLU A 180 4.19 14.30 6.79
N LEU A 181 3.23 14.73 7.59
CA LEU A 181 3.41 14.88 9.03
C LEU A 181 3.62 13.54 9.72
N VAL A 182 2.81 12.54 9.38
CA VAL A 182 2.95 11.22 9.98
C VAL A 182 4.29 10.58 9.62
N MET A 183 4.72 10.68 8.36
CA MET A 183 6.02 10.18 7.92
C MET A 183 7.19 10.89 8.59
N ASN A 184 7.07 12.20 8.85
CA ASN A 184 8.08 12.94 9.61
C ASN A 184 8.08 12.59 11.09
N THR A 185 6.99 12.04 11.62
CA THR A 185 6.84 11.65 13.02
C THR A 185 7.24 10.20 13.29
N ILE A 186 7.04 9.28 12.35
CA ILE A 186 7.41 7.88 12.53
C ILE A 186 8.90 7.68 12.19
N ASN A 187 9.63 7.09 13.14
CA ASN A 187 10.99 6.58 12.94
C ASN A 187 11.00 5.05 13.11
N ALA A 188 11.07 4.32 12.02
CA ALA A 188 11.02 2.85 11.99
C ALA A 188 12.24 2.29 11.23
N PRO A 189 13.38 2.07 11.90
CA PRO A 189 14.63 1.67 11.22
C PRO A 189 14.55 0.27 10.57
N GLU A 190 13.69 -0.61 11.07
CA GLU A 190 13.50 -1.98 10.58
C GLU A 190 12.37 -2.10 9.54
N LEU A 191 11.91 -0.98 8.98
CA LEU A 191 10.79 -0.96 8.04
C LEU A 191 11.16 -1.65 6.73
N LYS A 192 10.43 -2.74 6.41
CA LYS A 192 10.63 -3.57 5.21
C LYS A 192 9.56 -3.35 4.16
N HIS A 193 8.33 -3.09 4.58
CA HIS A 193 7.18 -2.97 3.70
C HIS A 193 6.48 -1.64 3.98
N VAL A 194 6.27 -0.85 2.93
CA VAL A 194 5.49 0.38 3.01
C VAL A 194 4.42 0.39 1.93
N ASP A 195 3.22 0.78 2.31
CA ASP A 195 2.11 0.99 1.42
C ASP A 195 1.47 2.35 1.73
N ILE A 196 1.42 3.21 0.72
CA ILE A 196 1.03 4.61 0.84
C ILE A 196 -0.10 4.90 -0.13
N GLY A 197 -1.32 5.03 0.40
CA GLY A 197 -2.49 5.58 -0.28
C GLY A 197 -2.53 7.10 -0.15
N LEU A 198 -2.42 7.80 -1.29
CA LEU A 198 -2.39 9.25 -1.38
C LEU A 198 -3.68 9.77 -2.00
N CYS A 199 -4.44 10.56 -1.24
CA CYS A 199 -5.61 11.29 -1.75
C CYS A 199 -5.34 12.80 -1.87
N GLU A 200 -5.76 13.44 -2.96
CA GLU A 200 -5.55 14.89 -3.21
C GLU A 200 -6.56 15.79 -2.51
N LEU A 201 -6.10 16.98 -2.12
CA LEU A 201 -6.93 18.10 -1.64
C LEU A 201 -6.42 19.49 -2.10
N GLY A 202 -5.62 19.61 -3.16
CA GLY A 202 -5.02 20.91 -3.51
C GLY A 202 -4.31 21.01 -4.85
N GLY A 203 -3.76 22.19 -5.15
CA GLY A 203 -3.12 22.49 -6.43
C GLY A 203 -1.79 21.77 -6.67
N SER A 204 -1.49 21.55 -7.95
CA SER A 204 -0.39 20.70 -8.48
C SER A 204 1.01 20.96 -7.90
N ALA A 205 1.42 22.22 -7.74
CA ALA A 205 2.78 22.55 -7.29
C ALA A 205 3.06 22.10 -5.85
N ARG A 206 2.07 22.20 -4.96
CA ARG A 206 2.22 21.82 -3.55
C ARG A 206 2.31 20.30 -3.40
N VAL A 207 1.58 19.57 -4.23
CA VAL A 207 1.57 18.10 -4.23
C VAL A 207 2.95 17.54 -4.55
N HIS A 208 3.63 18.07 -5.58
CA HIS A 208 4.98 17.63 -5.91
C HIS A 208 5.94 17.77 -4.74
N HIS A 209 5.94 18.95 -4.11
CA HIS A 209 6.82 19.21 -2.97
C HIS A 209 6.54 18.27 -1.80
N ILE A 210 5.27 18.06 -1.46
CA ILE A 210 4.87 17.18 -0.36
C ILE A 210 5.24 15.73 -0.65
N LEU A 211 4.95 15.24 -1.85
CA LEU A 211 5.27 13.88 -2.27
C LEU A 211 6.78 13.62 -2.25
N GLN A 212 7.56 14.53 -2.82
CA GLN A 212 9.02 14.44 -2.79
C GLN A 212 9.54 14.40 -1.36
N LYS A 213 8.97 15.21 -0.46
CA LYS A 213 9.34 15.24 0.95
C LYS A 213 8.97 13.94 1.67
N ILE A 214 7.77 13.40 1.46
CA ILE A 214 7.33 12.11 2.01
C ILE A 214 8.34 11.00 1.64
N LEU A 215 8.67 10.89 0.35
CA LEU A 215 9.54 9.82 -0.15
C LEU A 215 11.02 10.05 0.21
N THR A 216 11.47 11.30 0.32
CA THR A 216 12.82 11.64 0.82
C THR A 216 12.95 11.31 2.30
N THR A 217 11.92 11.60 3.11
CA THR A 217 11.88 11.19 4.52
C THR A 217 11.89 9.67 4.65
N LEU A 218 11.10 8.96 3.83
CA LEU A 218 11.08 7.50 3.79
C LEU A 218 12.47 6.91 3.48
N SER A 219 13.09 7.36 2.39
CA SER A 219 14.40 6.88 1.91
C SER A 219 15.56 7.22 2.84
N SER A 220 15.52 8.38 3.50
CA SER A 220 16.55 8.77 4.46
C SER A 220 16.49 7.99 5.77
N ARG A 221 15.28 7.61 6.23
CA ARG A 221 15.08 6.94 7.52
C ARG A 221 15.12 5.41 7.43
N SER A 222 14.73 4.83 6.30
CA SER A 222 14.51 3.40 6.18
C SER A 222 15.23 2.85 4.95
N LYS A 223 16.47 2.38 5.16
CA LYS A 223 17.29 1.77 4.08
C LYS A 223 16.94 0.28 3.85
N SER A 224 16.19 -0.32 4.76
CA SER A 224 15.79 -1.72 4.82
C SER A 224 14.49 -2.03 4.05
N ILE A 225 13.94 -1.07 3.30
CA ILE A 225 12.69 -1.27 2.56
C ILE A 225 12.92 -2.21 1.37
N HIS A 226 12.12 -3.28 1.34
CA HIS A 226 12.07 -4.28 0.28
C HIS A 226 10.82 -4.14 -0.59
N THR A 227 9.70 -3.72 -0.02
CA THR A 227 8.43 -3.55 -0.74
C THR A 227 7.92 -2.13 -0.58
N CYS A 228 7.58 -1.50 -1.70
CA CYS A 228 6.96 -0.18 -1.72
C CYS A 228 5.76 -0.17 -2.66
N THR A 229 4.59 0.09 -2.10
CA THR A 229 3.35 0.33 -2.83
C THR A 229 2.97 1.79 -2.67
N LEU A 230 2.75 2.47 -3.79
CA LEU A 230 2.27 3.85 -3.85
C LEU A 230 0.97 3.87 -4.64
N GLY A 231 -0.15 4.07 -3.96
CA GLY A 231 -1.44 4.32 -4.57
C GLY A 231 -1.71 5.81 -4.62
N VAL A 232 -1.95 6.35 -5.81
CA VAL A 232 -2.26 7.77 -5.99
C VAL A 232 -3.68 7.93 -6.51
N SER A 233 -4.54 8.55 -5.71
CA SER A 233 -5.92 8.84 -6.05
C SER A 233 -6.07 10.30 -6.50
N SER A 234 -6.57 10.49 -7.71
CA SER A 234 -7.00 11.76 -8.32
C SER A 234 -6.04 12.94 -8.10
N LEU A 235 -4.97 13.05 -8.88
CA LEU A 235 -4.14 14.27 -8.90
C LEU A 235 -4.48 15.13 -10.12
N ALA A 236 -4.41 16.46 -10.03
CA ALA A 236 -4.46 17.39 -11.17
C ALA A 236 -3.05 17.68 -11.75
N ILE A 237 -2.27 16.63 -12.00
CA ILE A 237 -0.85 16.70 -12.34
C ILE A 237 -0.54 15.81 -13.54
N SER A 238 0.35 16.28 -14.42
CA SER A 238 0.88 15.45 -15.51
C SER A 238 1.48 14.15 -14.97
N PRO A 239 1.04 12.96 -15.44
CA PRO A 239 1.58 11.67 -15.01
C PRO A 239 3.11 11.58 -15.10
N GLN A 240 3.71 12.21 -16.11
CA GLN A 240 5.17 12.23 -16.30
C GLN A 240 5.86 12.97 -15.14
N THR A 241 5.36 14.14 -14.75
CA THR A 241 5.95 14.93 -13.66
C THR A 241 5.75 14.21 -12.34
N LEU A 242 4.57 13.60 -12.12
CA LEU A 242 4.30 12.80 -10.94
C LEU A 242 5.25 11.61 -10.83
N PHE A 243 5.39 10.84 -11.92
CA PHE A 243 6.29 9.70 -12.00
C PHE A 243 7.72 10.09 -11.62
N PHE A 244 8.28 11.13 -12.24
CA PHE A 244 9.64 11.58 -11.92
C PHE A 244 9.80 12.08 -10.49
N THR A 245 8.79 12.76 -9.96
CA THR A 245 8.77 13.21 -8.55
C THR A 245 8.91 12.02 -7.59
N MET A 246 8.27 10.89 -7.92
CA MET A 246 8.35 9.66 -7.12
C MET A 246 9.68 8.94 -7.33
N MET A 247 10.16 8.91 -8.55
CA MET A 247 11.28 8.05 -8.91
C MET A 247 12.62 8.46 -8.30
N GLU A 248 12.90 9.76 -8.24
CA GLU A 248 14.17 10.27 -7.68
C GLU A 248 14.40 9.77 -6.24
N PRO A 249 13.51 9.99 -5.25
CA PRO A 249 13.73 9.50 -3.89
C PRO A 249 13.67 7.97 -3.79
N LEU A 250 12.81 7.29 -4.57
CA LEU A 250 12.74 5.83 -4.55
C LEU A 250 14.01 5.17 -5.10
N SER A 251 14.73 5.83 -6.02
CA SER A 251 16.01 5.32 -6.55
C SER A 251 17.09 5.14 -5.47
N GLN A 252 16.94 5.81 -4.33
CA GLN A 252 17.85 5.71 -3.18
C GLN A 252 17.63 4.42 -2.38
N LEU A 253 16.48 3.77 -2.52
CA LEU A 253 16.12 2.52 -1.86
C LEU A 253 16.67 1.30 -2.63
N ARG A 254 17.98 1.06 -2.50
CA ARG A 254 18.71 0.01 -3.25
C ARG A 254 18.25 -1.42 -2.96
N LEU A 255 17.55 -1.67 -1.86
CA LEU A 255 17.08 -3.00 -1.44
C LEU A 255 15.66 -3.34 -1.93
N LEU A 256 15.03 -2.45 -2.71
CA LEU A 256 13.71 -2.71 -3.26
C LEU A 256 13.69 -3.99 -4.13
N GLN A 257 12.77 -4.87 -3.80
CA GLN A 257 12.45 -6.11 -4.52
C GLN A 257 11.09 -6.00 -5.21
N ASP A 258 10.13 -5.34 -4.58
CA ASP A 258 8.77 -5.21 -5.08
C ASP A 258 8.34 -3.74 -5.07
N VAL A 259 8.04 -3.21 -6.25
CA VAL A 259 7.58 -1.82 -6.41
C VAL A 259 6.26 -1.82 -7.15
N THR A 260 5.25 -1.21 -6.54
CA THR A 260 3.95 -0.98 -7.16
C THR A 260 3.64 0.50 -7.13
N ILE A 261 3.41 1.10 -8.29
CA ILE A 261 2.97 2.49 -8.44
C ILE A 261 1.64 2.45 -9.18
N ASP A 262 0.56 2.76 -8.48
CA ASP A 262 -0.77 2.88 -9.04
C ASP A 262 -1.14 4.36 -9.19
N MET A 263 -1.46 4.76 -10.42
CA MET A 263 -1.77 6.14 -10.79
C MET A 263 -3.24 6.27 -11.21
N PRO A 264 -3.88 7.42 -10.93
CA PRO A 264 -5.33 7.52 -11.05
C PRO A 264 -5.83 7.45 -12.49
N HIS A 265 -7.05 6.94 -12.64
CA HIS A 265 -7.78 6.88 -13.90
C HIS A 265 -8.10 8.30 -14.43
N GLY A 266 -8.03 8.52 -15.74
CA GLY A 266 -8.44 9.80 -16.37
C GLY A 266 -7.38 10.49 -17.23
N TYR A 267 -6.14 10.00 -17.25
CA TYR A 267 -5.04 10.53 -18.07
C TYR A 267 -4.87 9.84 -19.42
N GLU A 268 -5.99 9.56 -20.10
CA GLU A 268 -5.96 8.89 -21.39
C GLU A 268 -5.12 9.69 -22.41
N GLY A 269 -4.11 9.04 -22.99
CA GLY A 269 -3.26 9.61 -24.04
C GLY A 269 -1.95 10.28 -23.59
N ARG A 270 -1.67 10.40 -22.28
CA ARG A 270 -0.37 10.89 -21.79
C ARG A 270 0.50 9.73 -21.33
N THR A 271 1.41 9.31 -22.19
CA THR A 271 2.36 8.23 -21.92
C THR A 271 3.48 8.72 -21.03
N VAL A 272 3.79 7.98 -19.97
CA VAL A 272 5.03 8.17 -19.21
C VAL A 272 6.14 7.37 -19.86
N GLN A 273 7.21 8.03 -20.31
CA GLN A 273 8.43 7.34 -20.72
C GLN A 273 9.31 7.10 -19.49
N VAL A 274 9.76 5.85 -19.31
CA VAL A 274 10.66 5.46 -18.22
C VAL A 274 12.10 5.65 -18.68
N PRO A 275 12.94 6.43 -17.98
CA PRO A 275 14.36 6.52 -18.29
C PRO A 275 15.05 5.18 -18.08
N PRO A 276 15.95 4.77 -18.99
CA PRO A 276 16.77 3.57 -18.82
C PRO A 276 17.52 3.54 -17.48
N ASP A 277 18.08 4.67 -17.06
CA ASP A 277 18.91 4.81 -15.86
C ASP A 277 18.14 4.52 -14.56
N LEU A 278 16.81 4.66 -14.60
CA LEU A 278 15.96 4.32 -13.46
C LEU A 278 16.15 2.86 -13.06
N PHE A 279 16.34 2.00 -14.06
CA PHE A 279 16.45 0.57 -13.85
C PHE A 279 17.77 0.16 -13.18
N GLU A 280 18.80 1.00 -13.23
CA GLU A 280 20.05 0.74 -12.52
C GLU A 280 19.94 1.02 -11.01
N SER A 281 18.80 1.58 -10.57
CA SER A 281 18.62 1.99 -9.18
C SER A 281 18.35 0.81 -8.24
N TRP A 282 17.75 -0.28 -8.74
CA TRP A 282 17.25 -1.39 -7.92
C TRP A 282 17.78 -2.74 -8.39
N PRO A 283 19.04 -3.08 -8.10
CA PRO A 283 19.65 -4.31 -8.60
C PRO A 283 18.95 -5.60 -8.11
N GLY A 284 18.20 -5.52 -7.00
CA GLY A 284 17.46 -6.65 -6.42
C GLY A 284 15.99 -6.77 -6.84
N LEU A 285 15.53 -5.96 -7.81
CA LEU A 285 14.11 -5.89 -8.17
C LEU A 285 13.62 -7.22 -8.79
N LYS A 286 12.50 -7.73 -8.26
CA LYS A 286 11.81 -8.95 -8.69
C LYS A 286 10.44 -8.64 -9.29
N THR A 287 9.72 -7.69 -8.72
CA THR A 287 8.38 -7.30 -9.15
C THR A 287 8.32 -5.81 -9.38
N LEU A 288 7.87 -5.41 -10.57
CA LEU A 288 7.62 -4.01 -10.91
C LEU A 288 6.22 -3.87 -11.49
N SER A 289 5.37 -3.10 -10.83
CA SER A 289 4.02 -2.77 -11.30
C SER A 289 3.90 -1.26 -11.47
N LEU A 290 3.67 -0.82 -12.70
CA LEU A 290 3.54 0.58 -13.09
C LEU A 290 2.18 0.79 -13.76
N GLY A 291 1.15 0.95 -12.93
CA GLY A 291 -0.19 1.31 -13.39
C GLY A 291 -0.13 2.66 -14.10
N ARG A 292 -0.41 2.71 -15.41
CA ARG A 292 -0.38 3.90 -16.30
C ARG A 292 0.92 4.23 -17.03
N VAL A 293 1.93 3.35 -17.01
CA VAL A 293 3.15 3.55 -17.80
C VAL A 293 3.06 2.80 -19.13
N HIS A 294 3.44 3.46 -20.23
CA HIS A 294 3.66 2.80 -21.50
C HIS A 294 5.13 2.42 -21.60
N ILE A 295 5.41 1.19 -21.97
CA ILE A 295 6.79 0.76 -22.17
C ILE A 295 7.09 0.72 -23.66
N SER A 296 8.22 1.31 -24.08
CA SER A 296 8.72 1.21 -25.44
C SER A 296 9.62 -0.02 -25.61
N PRO A 297 9.92 -0.46 -26.85
CA PRO A 297 10.87 -1.54 -27.09
C PRO A 297 12.24 -1.28 -26.45
N GLU A 298 12.74 -0.05 -26.53
CA GLU A 298 14.05 0.35 -25.98
C GLU A 298 14.04 0.32 -24.46
N ALA A 299 12.96 0.83 -23.84
CA ALA A 299 12.81 0.79 -22.39
C ALA A 299 12.73 -0.65 -21.86
N LEU A 300 12.05 -1.54 -22.58
CA LEU A 300 11.96 -2.95 -22.21
C LEU A 300 13.29 -3.70 -22.41
N GLN A 301 14.05 -3.37 -23.45
CA GLN A 301 15.43 -3.86 -23.62
C GLN A 301 16.35 -3.35 -22.51
N ALA A 302 16.26 -2.07 -22.15
CA ALA A 302 17.02 -1.52 -21.03
C ALA A 302 16.66 -2.21 -19.71
N ALA A 303 15.37 -2.41 -19.43
CA ALA A 303 14.92 -3.15 -18.25
C ALA A 303 15.47 -4.58 -18.24
N ALA A 304 15.46 -5.27 -19.38
CA ALA A 304 16.02 -6.61 -19.51
C ALA A 304 17.53 -6.67 -19.23
N ARG A 305 18.26 -5.59 -19.52
CA ARG A 305 19.69 -5.47 -19.22
C ARG A 305 19.95 -5.18 -17.75
N SER A 306 19.19 -4.24 -17.20
CA SER A 306 19.43 -3.72 -15.85
C SER A 306 18.85 -4.60 -14.75
N PHE A 307 17.85 -5.44 -15.05
CA PHE A 307 17.21 -6.33 -14.06
C PHE A 307 17.20 -7.80 -14.46
N PRO A 308 18.36 -8.48 -14.48
CA PRO A 308 18.39 -9.92 -14.79
C PRO A 308 17.51 -10.76 -13.86
N GLY A 309 17.24 -10.27 -12.65
CA GLY A 309 16.39 -10.91 -11.64
C GLY A 309 14.90 -10.55 -11.68
N LEU A 310 14.45 -9.65 -12.59
CA LEU A 310 13.04 -9.25 -12.67
C LEU A 310 12.19 -10.44 -13.10
N GLN A 311 11.19 -10.80 -12.29
CA GLN A 311 10.32 -11.97 -12.51
C GLN A 311 8.95 -11.55 -13.01
N SER A 312 8.44 -10.41 -12.56
CA SER A 312 7.12 -9.91 -12.92
C SER A 312 7.17 -8.43 -13.26
N LEU A 313 6.60 -8.07 -14.42
CA LEU A 313 6.45 -6.70 -14.89
C LEU A 313 4.98 -6.46 -15.23
N THR A 314 4.36 -5.47 -14.60
CA THR A 314 3.02 -5.00 -14.94
C THR A 314 3.10 -3.56 -15.42
N VAL A 315 2.55 -3.27 -16.59
CA VAL A 315 2.49 -1.92 -17.17
C VAL A 315 1.10 -1.64 -17.74
N LEU A 316 0.82 -0.39 -18.13
CA LEU A 316 -0.44 -0.08 -18.79
C LEU A 316 -0.52 -0.75 -20.16
N GLN A 317 0.43 -0.44 -21.03
CA GLN A 317 0.39 -0.91 -22.40
C GLN A 317 1.80 -0.90 -23.00
N LEU A 318 1.99 -1.70 -24.05
CA LEU A 318 3.12 -1.54 -24.96
C LEU A 318 2.91 -0.28 -25.81
N SER A 319 3.97 0.48 -26.08
CA SER A 319 3.89 1.65 -26.96
C SER A 319 3.56 1.24 -28.41
N GLY A 320 3.03 2.17 -29.21
CA GLY A 320 2.82 1.94 -30.64
C GLY A 320 4.12 1.76 -31.43
N ASP A 321 5.28 2.07 -30.84
CA ASP A 321 6.58 1.97 -31.50
C ASP A 321 6.96 0.51 -31.78
N PHE A 322 6.39 -0.44 -31.03
CA PHE A 322 6.52 -1.87 -31.32
C PHE A 322 6.06 -2.25 -32.74
N ALA A 323 5.05 -1.56 -33.29
CA ALA A 323 4.57 -1.78 -34.64
C ALA A 323 5.50 -1.16 -35.70
N ARG A 324 6.18 -0.06 -35.35
CA ARG A 324 6.96 0.76 -36.27
C ARG A 324 8.44 0.37 -36.33
N HIS A 325 8.94 -0.42 -35.40
CA HIS A 325 10.37 -0.68 -35.31
C HIS A 325 10.82 -1.94 -36.09
N PRO A 326 11.58 -1.80 -37.19
CA PRO A 326 12.10 -2.93 -37.97
C PRO A 326 13.23 -3.72 -37.27
N TYR A 327 13.52 -3.43 -35.99
CA TYR A 327 14.59 -4.05 -35.20
C TYR A 327 14.22 -5.40 -34.56
N VAL A 328 13.03 -5.94 -34.80
CA VAL A 328 12.64 -7.31 -34.36
C VAL A 328 13.63 -8.37 -34.89
N VAL A 329 14.32 -8.10 -36.00
CA VAL A 329 15.37 -8.99 -36.55
C VAL A 329 16.77 -8.71 -35.97
N ALA A 330 17.09 -7.46 -35.60
CA ALA A 330 18.43 -7.07 -35.15
C ALA A 330 18.66 -7.25 -33.64
N ALA A 331 17.60 -7.21 -32.82
CA ALA A 331 17.67 -7.60 -31.41
C ALA A 331 18.13 -9.06 -31.24
N ALA A 332 17.85 -9.93 -32.22
CA ALA A 332 18.31 -11.32 -32.23
C ALA A 332 19.80 -11.49 -32.57
N THR A 333 20.48 -10.48 -33.12
CA THR A 333 21.80 -10.67 -33.76
C THR A 333 23.00 -10.01 -33.08
N CYS A 334 22.87 -8.93 -32.31
CA CYS A 334 24.08 -8.25 -31.80
C CYS A 334 24.27 -8.13 -30.28
N ASP A 335 23.23 -8.02 -29.45
CA ASP A 335 23.42 -7.88 -27.98
C ASP A 335 22.57 -8.82 -27.11
N ALA A 336 21.50 -9.43 -27.63
CA ALA A 336 20.74 -10.42 -26.86
C ALA A 336 21.55 -11.69 -26.56
N ARG A 337 22.57 -12.01 -27.39
CA ARG A 337 23.50 -13.14 -27.16
C ARG A 337 24.52 -12.88 -26.05
N THR A 338 24.83 -11.62 -25.75
CA THR A 338 25.71 -11.22 -24.65
C THR A 338 24.93 -11.02 -23.34
N LEU A 339 23.63 -10.73 -23.42
CA LEU A 339 22.74 -10.55 -22.28
C LEU A 339 22.00 -11.82 -21.84
N ALA A 340 21.83 -12.77 -22.75
CA ALA A 340 21.50 -14.13 -22.38
C ALA A 340 22.73 -14.74 -21.69
N THR A 341 22.81 -14.57 -20.37
CA THR A 341 23.38 -15.62 -19.53
C THR A 341 22.80 -16.95 -20.00
N ARG A 342 23.58 -18.03 -19.96
CA ARG A 342 23.14 -19.38 -20.40
C ARG A 342 21.78 -19.82 -19.81
N ASP A 343 21.33 -19.14 -18.75
CA ASP A 343 20.10 -19.41 -17.99
C ASP A 343 18.88 -18.57 -18.43
N GLY A 344 19.04 -17.62 -19.36
CA GLY A 344 17.96 -16.74 -19.84
C GLY A 344 17.56 -15.63 -18.86
N HIS A 345 16.82 -14.62 -19.34
CA HIS A 345 16.30 -13.55 -18.50
C HIS A 345 15.22 -14.06 -17.53
N GLY A 346 15.20 -13.57 -16.29
CA GLY A 346 14.32 -14.05 -15.20
C GLY A 346 12.83 -13.74 -15.35
N LEU A 347 12.44 -12.93 -16.34
CA LEU A 347 11.06 -12.44 -16.51
C LEU A 347 10.12 -13.59 -16.91
N ARG A 348 9.16 -13.84 -16.02
CA ARG A 348 8.17 -14.91 -16.16
C ARG A 348 6.78 -14.37 -16.42
N THR A 349 6.43 -13.21 -15.89
CA THR A 349 5.09 -12.64 -16.02
C THR A 349 5.17 -11.23 -16.60
N LEU A 350 4.43 -10.99 -17.68
CA LEU A 350 4.15 -9.65 -18.20
C LEU A 350 2.64 -9.39 -18.12
N GLY A 351 2.24 -8.51 -17.21
CA GLY A 351 0.87 -8.04 -17.03
C GLY A 351 0.62 -6.72 -17.76
N LEU A 352 -0.52 -6.63 -18.45
CA LEU A 352 -0.88 -5.46 -19.25
C LEU A 352 -2.28 -4.98 -18.83
N LEU A 353 -2.36 -3.77 -18.25
CA LEU A 353 -3.58 -3.19 -17.68
C LEU A 353 -4.48 -2.49 -18.73
N GLY A 354 -3.97 -2.29 -19.94
CA GLY A 354 -4.59 -1.52 -21.00
C GLY A 354 -4.78 -2.34 -22.27
N SER A 355 -5.65 -1.85 -23.15
CA SER A 355 -5.92 -2.45 -24.45
C SER A 355 -4.74 -2.24 -25.39
N ALA A 356 -4.13 -3.31 -25.88
CA ALA A 356 -3.29 -3.24 -27.08
C ALA A 356 -4.13 -2.66 -28.22
N GLY A 357 -3.83 -1.45 -28.69
CA GLY A 357 -4.48 -0.87 -29.88
C GLY A 357 -4.09 -1.54 -31.20
N PHE A 358 -3.48 -2.74 -31.13
CA PHE A 358 -2.94 -3.46 -32.28
C PHE A 358 -4.08 -4.23 -32.95
N THR A 359 -4.37 -3.86 -34.20
CA THR A 359 -5.42 -4.51 -35.00
C THR A 359 -4.85 -5.31 -36.16
N ASP A 360 -3.61 -5.04 -36.55
CA ASP A 360 -2.92 -5.76 -37.61
C ASP A 360 -2.26 -7.03 -37.04
N TYR A 361 -2.51 -8.16 -37.72
CA TYR A 361 -1.90 -9.45 -37.40
C TYR A 361 -0.36 -9.40 -37.50
N LEU A 362 0.19 -8.59 -38.41
CA LEU A 362 1.64 -8.43 -38.53
C LEU A 362 2.25 -7.75 -37.30
N GLU A 363 1.56 -6.77 -36.71
CA GLU A 363 1.97 -6.12 -35.47
C GLU A 363 2.00 -7.12 -34.30
N VAL A 364 0.98 -7.97 -34.20
CA VAL A 364 0.90 -9.04 -33.20
C VAL A 364 2.09 -9.99 -33.30
N ILE A 365 2.44 -10.45 -34.52
CA ILE A 365 3.60 -11.31 -34.76
C ILE A 365 4.90 -10.60 -34.36
N ASN A 366 5.07 -9.34 -34.74
CA ASN A 366 6.27 -8.56 -34.47
C ASN A 366 6.48 -8.38 -32.96
N ILE A 367 5.42 -8.04 -32.23
CA ILE A 367 5.44 -7.92 -30.76
C ILE A 367 5.76 -9.25 -30.11
N ALA A 368 5.05 -10.32 -30.47
CA ALA A 368 5.26 -11.65 -29.88
C ALA A 368 6.69 -12.17 -30.14
N SER A 369 7.20 -11.98 -31.36
CA SER A 369 8.56 -12.37 -31.74
C SER A 369 9.60 -11.59 -30.95
N PHE A 370 9.41 -10.28 -30.80
CA PHE A 370 10.27 -9.43 -29.97
C PHE A 370 10.30 -9.90 -28.51
N LEU A 371 9.12 -10.13 -27.92
CA LEU A 371 9.00 -10.53 -26.52
C LEU A 371 9.63 -11.90 -26.27
N VAL A 372 9.42 -12.89 -27.16
CA VAL A 372 10.00 -14.24 -27.03
C VAL A 372 11.50 -14.27 -27.35
N ALA A 373 11.99 -13.33 -28.15
CA ALA A 373 13.43 -13.14 -28.35
C ALA A 373 14.10 -12.56 -27.10
N LEU A 374 13.46 -11.56 -26.47
CA LEU A 374 14.00 -10.89 -25.29
C LEU A 374 13.83 -11.73 -24.00
N PHE A 375 12.71 -12.43 -23.88
CA PHE A 375 12.31 -13.20 -22.70
C PHE A 375 11.81 -14.60 -23.11
N PRO A 376 12.73 -15.57 -23.31
CA PRO A 376 12.35 -16.91 -23.79
C PRO A 376 11.33 -17.63 -22.89
N SER A 377 11.41 -17.40 -21.58
CA SER A 377 10.57 -18.03 -20.55
C SER A 377 9.30 -17.26 -20.21
N LEU A 378 8.96 -16.22 -20.99
CA LEU A 378 7.85 -15.33 -20.69
C LEU A 378 6.49 -16.01 -20.76
N ARG A 379 5.67 -15.78 -19.73
CA ARG A 379 4.22 -16.00 -19.74
C ARG A 379 3.54 -14.64 -19.73
N VAL A 380 2.67 -14.41 -20.71
CA VAL A 380 1.86 -13.19 -20.74
C VAL A 380 0.54 -13.52 -20.09
N GLU A 381 0.28 -12.90 -18.95
CA GLU A 381 -0.95 -13.10 -18.19
C GLU A 381 -1.87 -11.91 -18.44
N PRO A 382 -2.99 -12.09 -19.16
CA PRO A 382 -3.99 -11.05 -19.21
C PRO A 382 -4.62 -10.91 -17.83
N LEU A 383 -4.64 -9.68 -17.31
CA LEU A 383 -5.36 -9.37 -16.09
C LEU A 383 -6.87 -9.65 -16.28
N GLU A 384 -7.53 -10.06 -15.19
CA GLU A 384 -8.96 -10.36 -15.21
C GLU A 384 -9.75 -9.18 -15.81
N GLY A 385 -10.57 -9.46 -16.83
CA GLY A 385 -11.32 -8.45 -17.58
C GLY A 385 -10.68 -7.96 -18.90
N LEU A 386 -9.41 -8.27 -19.17
CA LEU A 386 -8.72 -7.89 -20.43
C LEU A 386 -8.33 -9.08 -21.32
N LYS A 387 -8.79 -10.29 -20.95
CA LYS A 387 -8.44 -11.56 -21.62
C LYS A 387 -8.67 -11.53 -23.13
N GLU A 388 -9.79 -10.98 -23.59
CA GLU A 388 -10.16 -10.99 -25.01
C GLU A 388 -9.21 -10.15 -25.88
N ARG A 389 -8.69 -9.03 -25.35
CA ARG A 389 -7.91 -8.07 -26.14
C ARG A 389 -6.45 -8.47 -26.32
N TRP A 390 -5.89 -9.23 -25.38
CA TRP A 390 -4.50 -9.72 -25.46
C TRP A 390 -4.38 -11.15 -25.95
N SER A 391 -5.51 -11.86 -26.09
CA SER A 391 -5.56 -13.23 -26.59
C SER A 391 -4.71 -13.46 -27.86
N PRO A 392 -4.72 -12.58 -28.89
CA PRO A 392 -3.89 -12.79 -30.08
C PRO A 392 -2.38 -12.83 -29.77
N ILE A 393 -1.88 -11.89 -28.97
CA ILE A 393 -0.45 -11.81 -28.61
C ILE A 393 -0.06 -12.98 -27.71
N VAL A 394 -0.88 -13.33 -26.72
CA VAL A 394 -0.64 -14.47 -25.81
C VAL A 394 -0.59 -15.78 -26.60
N THR A 395 -1.53 -15.96 -27.54
CA THR A 395 -1.61 -17.14 -28.41
C THR A 395 -0.38 -17.23 -29.31
N GLU A 396 0.03 -16.11 -29.89
CA GLU A 396 1.20 -16.05 -30.78
C GLU A 396 2.51 -16.31 -30.03
N ILE A 397 2.67 -15.77 -28.82
CA ILE A 397 3.82 -16.07 -27.94
C ILE A 397 3.89 -17.56 -27.64
N SER A 398 2.76 -18.17 -27.26
CA SER A 398 2.66 -19.60 -26.97
C SER A 398 3.02 -20.44 -28.20
N ARG A 399 2.57 -20.02 -29.39
CA ARG A 399 2.88 -20.67 -30.67
C ARG A 399 4.37 -20.61 -31.00
N ILE A 400 5.02 -19.45 -30.85
CA ILE A 400 6.45 -19.27 -31.11
C ILE A 400 7.29 -20.11 -30.12
N GLN A 401 6.89 -20.15 -28.84
CA GLN A 401 7.57 -20.95 -27.83
C GLN A 401 7.46 -22.46 -28.07
N ALA A 402 6.29 -22.95 -28.52
CA ALA A 402 6.08 -24.37 -28.82
C ALA A 402 6.85 -24.86 -30.07
N ALA A 403 7.29 -23.93 -30.94
CA ALA A 403 8.06 -24.24 -32.14
C ALA A 403 9.59 -24.27 -31.91
N ARG A 404 10.06 -23.85 -30.74
CA ARG A 404 11.47 -23.93 -30.31
C ARG A 404 11.72 -25.22 -29.56
#